data_AF-A0A1I5RUI9-F1
#
_entry.id   AF-A0A1I5RUI9-F1
#
_cell.length_a   1.000
_cell.length_b   1.000
_cell.length_c   1.000
_cell.angle_alpha   90.00
_cell.angle_beta   90.00
_cell.angle_gamma   90.00
#
_symmetry.space_group_name_H-M   'P 1'
#
loop_
_entity.id
_entity.type
_entity.pdbx_description
1 polymer ?
#
loop_
_entity_poly.entity_id
_entity_poly.type
_entity_poly.pdbx_seq_one_letter_code
_entity_poly.pdbx_strand_id
1 'polypeptide(L)'
;MTATGADALAVAAGTSRAMVGRTAQAGRALVARLRDAVLVPLVLHGSSGLPDEELRGAVVSGTAKVTISTHLNGLFTRSVRQFLEEQPDAADPRNYLRLGMASETARLLRSLAELRRRAWREVNESGIDHLVDGRARET
;
A
#
# COMPACT_ATOMS: atom_id res chain seq x y z
N MET A 1 -10.24 -21.31 -2.64
CA MET A 1 -8.76 -21.33 -2.52
C MET A 1 -8.22 -22.75 -2.34
N THR A 2 -8.87 -23.61 -1.53
CA THR A 2 -8.46 -25.01 -1.30
C THR A 2 -8.22 -25.82 -2.59
N ALA A 3 -9.04 -25.63 -3.62
CA ALA A 3 -8.89 -26.36 -4.89
C ALA A 3 -7.67 -25.95 -5.73
N THR A 4 -7.16 -24.72 -5.55
CA THR A 4 -6.06 -24.19 -6.37
C THR A 4 -4.71 -24.19 -5.65
N GLY A 5 -4.69 -24.34 -4.32
CA GLY A 5 -3.46 -24.26 -3.52
C GLY A 5 -2.76 -22.90 -3.57
N ALA A 6 -3.46 -21.83 -3.95
CA ALA A 6 -2.85 -20.51 -4.09
C ALA A 6 -2.62 -19.84 -2.72
N ASP A 7 -1.43 -19.28 -2.51
CA ASP A 7 -1.03 -18.64 -1.24
C ASP A 7 -1.56 -17.22 -1.05
N ALA A 8 -2.12 -16.61 -2.08
CA ALA A 8 -2.70 -15.27 -2.05
C ALA A 8 -3.77 -15.11 -3.12
N LEU A 9 -4.73 -14.22 -2.88
CA LEU A 9 -5.84 -13.95 -3.79
C LEU A 9 -5.77 -12.53 -4.34
N ALA A 10 -5.52 -12.41 -5.65
CA ALA A 10 -5.67 -11.12 -6.34
C ALA A 10 -7.15 -10.81 -6.59
N VAL A 11 -7.57 -9.59 -6.23
CA VAL A 11 -8.99 -9.19 -6.30
C VAL A 11 -9.20 -7.99 -7.22
N ALA A 12 -10.31 -8.00 -7.95
CA ALA A 12 -10.80 -6.85 -8.72
C ALA A 12 -11.68 -5.98 -7.82
N ALA A 13 -11.11 -4.91 -7.25
CA ALA A 13 -11.78 -4.06 -6.27
C ALA A 13 -11.62 -2.56 -6.59
N GLY A 14 -12.02 -2.15 -7.80
CA GLY A 14 -12.10 -0.73 -8.20
C GLY A 14 -10.82 -0.16 -8.83
N THR A 15 -9.80 -0.98 -9.08
CA THR A 15 -8.54 -0.58 -9.70
C THR A 15 -8.31 -1.28 -11.04
N SER A 16 -7.59 -0.62 -11.96
CA SER A 16 -7.16 -1.19 -13.23
C SER A 16 -5.66 -0.99 -13.47
N ARG A 17 -5.09 -1.73 -14.43
CA ARG A 17 -3.68 -1.57 -14.81
C ARG A 17 -3.50 -0.31 -15.65
N ALA A 18 -2.27 0.20 -15.67
CA ALA A 18 -1.87 1.36 -16.49
C ALA A 18 -2.61 2.68 -16.18
N MET A 19 -3.22 2.82 -15.00
CA MET A 19 -3.85 4.08 -14.59
C MET A 19 -2.80 5.18 -14.37
N VAL A 20 -2.91 6.25 -15.17
CA VAL A 20 -2.04 7.44 -15.08
C VAL A 20 -2.58 8.45 -14.08
N GLY A 21 -3.91 8.57 -13.97
CA GLY A 21 -4.58 9.43 -12.99
C GLY A 21 -4.77 8.73 -11.64
N ARG A 22 -4.63 9.48 -10.54
CA ARG A 22 -4.82 9.01 -9.16
C ARG A 22 -6.22 9.33 -8.63
N THR A 23 -7.26 8.81 -9.28
CA THR A 23 -8.67 9.11 -8.99
C THR A 23 -9.53 7.87 -8.72
N ALA A 24 -8.95 6.67 -8.74
CA ALA A 24 -9.67 5.44 -8.46
C ALA A 24 -10.11 5.37 -6.99
N GLN A 25 -11.18 4.62 -6.76
CA GLN A 25 -11.70 4.32 -5.43
C GLN A 25 -11.47 2.85 -5.11
N ALA A 26 -11.03 2.56 -3.89
CA ALA A 26 -10.91 1.20 -3.44
C ALA A 26 -12.30 0.62 -3.11
N GLY A 27 -12.59 -0.58 -3.59
CA GLY A 27 -13.78 -1.34 -3.20
C GLY A 27 -13.71 -1.86 -1.76
N ARG A 28 -13.61 -0.96 -0.77
CA ARG A 28 -13.33 -1.26 0.65
C ARG A 28 -14.29 -2.28 1.25
N ALA A 29 -15.59 -2.13 1.00
CA ALA A 29 -16.61 -3.05 1.49
C ALA A 29 -16.46 -4.46 0.90
N LEU A 30 -16.10 -4.56 -0.39
CA LEU A 30 -15.82 -5.85 -1.03
C LEU A 30 -14.54 -6.48 -0.46
N VAL A 31 -13.48 -5.69 -0.28
CA VAL A 31 -12.22 -6.15 0.31
C VAL A 31 -12.45 -6.72 1.72
N ALA A 32 -13.21 -6.01 2.57
CA ALA A 32 -13.54 -6.47 3.92
C ALA A 32 -14.31 -7.80 3.91
N ARG A 33 -15.34 -7.92 3.07
CA ARG A 33 -16.09 -9.17 2.92
C ARG A 33 -15.23 -10.33 2.43
N LEU A 34 -14.33 -10.07 1.48
CA LEU A 34 -13.43 -11.10 0.96
C LEU A 34 -12.40 -11.52 2.01
N ARG A 35 -11.85 -10.57 2.77
CA ARG A 35 -10.92 -10.84 3.88
C ARG A 35 -11.55 -11.80 4.89
N ASP A 36 -12.82 -11.62 5.21
CA ASP A 36 -13.52 -12.50 6.17
C ASP A 36 -13.87 -13.87 5.57
N ALA A 37 -13.96 -13.97 4.24
CA ALA A 37 -14.33 -15.19 3.53
C ALA A 37 -13.15 -16.08 3.12
N VAL A 38 -11.91 -15.58 3.13
CA VAL A 38 -10.73 -16.33 2.69
C VAL A 38 -9.61 -16.28 3.72
N LEU A 39 -8.90 -17.39 3.88
CA LEU A 39 -7.79 -17.51 4.84
C LEU A 39 -6.45 -16.99 4.29
N VAL A 40 -6.37 -16.69 2.99
CA VAL A 40 -5.14 -16.24 2.35
C VAL A 40 -5.11 -14.71 2.19
N PRO A 41 -3.93 -14.08 2.17
CA PRO A 41 -3.82 -12.64 2.01
C PRO A 41 -4.40 -12.13 0.68
N LEU A 42 -5.04 -10.96 0.72
CA LEU A 42 -5.57 -10.29 -0.46
C LEU A 42 -4.52 -9.40 -1.15
N VAL A 43 -4.48 -9.45 -2.47
CA VAL A 43 -3.61 -8.64 -3.33
C VAL A 43 -4.45 -7.69 -4.17
N LEU A 44 -4.14 -6.40 -4.12
CA LEU A 44 -4.74 -5.38 -4.98
C LEU A 44 -3.77 -4.97 -6.08
N HIS A 45 -4.15 -5.26 -7.32
CA HIS A 45 -3.42 -4.79 -8.49
C HIS A 45 -3.81 -3.36 -8.88
N GLY A 46 -3.05 -2.73 -9.79
CA GLY A 46 -3.46 -1.46 -10.38
C GLY A 46 -3.52 -0.28 -9.40
N SER A 47 -2.91 -0.40 -8.22
CA SER A 47 -2.99 0.59 -7.14
C SER A 47 -2.33 1.94 -7.46
N SER A 48 -1.73 2.08 -8.65
CA SER A 48 -1.22 3.38 -9.15
C SER A 48 -2.35 4.41 -9.31
N GLY A 49 -3.57 3.95 -9.58
CA GLY A 49 -4.73 4.83 -9.71
C GLY A 49 -5.32 5.30 -8.38
N LEU A 50 -4.92 4.74 -7.24
CA LEU A 50 -5.49 5.11 -5.94
C LEU A 50 -4.80 6.39 -5.41
N PRO A 51 -5.56 7.40 -4.96
CA PRO A 51 -5.08 8.40 -4.02
C PRO A 51 -4.50 7.78 -2.75
N ASP A 52 -3.71 8.53 -1.98
CA ASP A 52 -3.09 8.02 -0.76
C ASP A 52 -4.12 7.55 0.28
N GLU A 53 -5.21 8.29 0.42
CA GLU A 53 -6.29 7.97 1.37
C GLU A 53 -7.03 6.69 0.97
N GLU A 54 -7.31 6.50 -0.32
CA GLU A 54 -7.86 5.26 -0.86
C GLU A 54 -6.91 4.07 -0.74
N LEU A 55 -5.61 4.27 -0.97
CA LEU A 55 -4.60 3.23 -0.79
C LEU A 55 -4.53 2.78 0.68
N ARG A 56 -4.52 3.73 1.61
CA ARG A 56 -4.58 3.46 3.05
C ARG A 56 -5.87 2.74 3.42
N GLY A 57 -7.00 3.18 2.89
CA GLY A 57 -8.30 2.55 3.05
C GLY A 57 -8.32 1.09 2.64
N ALA A 58 -7.79 0.78 1.45
CA ALA A 58 -7.70 -0.60 0.95
C ALA A 58 -6.90 -1.51 1.88
N VAL A 59 -5.80 -1.00 2.46
CA VAL A 59 -4.96 -1.72 3.42
C VAL A 59 -5.71 -1.96 4.73
N VAL A 60 -6.35 -0.92 5.29
CA VAL A 60 -7.17 -1.03 6.49
C VAL A 60 -8.33 -2.01 6.31
N SER A 61 -8.94 -2.06 5.12
CA SER A 61 -10.03 -3.00 4.82
C SER A 61 -9.57 -4.46 4.70
N GLY A 62 -8.27 -4.76 4.60
CA GLY A 62 -7.74 -6.12 4.58
C GLY A 62 -6.79 -6.46 3.43
N THR A 63 -6.41 -5.49 2.59
CA THR A 63 -5.41 -5.74 1.54
C THR A 63 -4.02 -5.90 2.15
N ALA A 64 -3.38 -7.04 1.89
CA ALA A 64 -2.03 -7.33 2.40
C ALA A 64 -0.91 -6.92 1.44
N LYS A 65 -1.19 -6.90 0.13
CA LYS A 65 -0.21 -6.52 -0.91
C LYS A 65 -0.85 -5.58 -1.93
N VAL A 66 -0.16 -4.49 -2.22
CA VAL A 66 -0.55 -3.52 -3.27
C VAL A 66 0.52 -3.49 -4.35
N THR A 67 0.14 -3.22 -5.60
CA THR A 67 1.10 -3.05 -6.71
C THR A 67 1.02 -1.65 -7.29
N ILE A 68 2.14 -0.92 -7.28
CA ILE A 68 2.25 0.44 -7.80
C ILE A 68 3.39 0.45 -8.81
N SER A 69 3.10 0.74 -10.08
CA SER A 69 4.09 0.72 -11.16
C SER A 69 3.92 1.95 -12.04
N THR A 70 2.74 2.20 -12.59
CA THR A 70 2.50 3.34 -13.49
C THR A 70 2.81 4.69 -12.84
N HIS A 71 2.39 4.90 -11.58
CA HIS A 71 2.69 6.14 -10.85
C HIS A 71 4.19 6.37 -10.68
N LEU A 72 4.89 5.32 -10.24
CA LEU A 72 6.32 5.32 -10.03
C LEU A 72 7.10 5.53 -11.34
N ASN A 73 6.77 4.79 -12.40
CA ASN A 73 7.36 4.96 -13.73
C ASN A 73 7.12 6.36 -14.28
N GLY A 74 5.96 6.95 -14.02
CA GLY A 74 5.66 8.34 -14.39
C GLY A 74 6.56 9.35 -13.69
N LEU A 75 6.81 9.18 -12.38
CA LEU A 75 7.76 10.01 -11.62
C LEU A 75 9.19 9.86 -12.12
N PHE A 76 9.64 8.61 -12.30
CA PHE A 76 10.94 8.32 -12.89
C PHE A 76 11.12 9.02 -14.24
N THR A 77 10.16 8.84 -15.15
CA THR A 77 10.23 9.41 -16.50
C THR A 77 10.28 10.93 -16.47
N ARG A 78 9.50 11.59 -15.59
CA ARG A 78 9.54 13.04 -15.44
C ARG A 78 10.89 13.53 -14.89
N SER A 79 11.42 12.86 -13.87
CA SER A 79 12.73 13.22 -13.31
C SER A 79 13.87 13.06 -14.31
N VAL A 80 13.84 12.01 -15.14
CA VAL A 80 14.83 11.84 -16.21
C VAL A 80 14.69 12.94 -17.26
N ARG A 81 13.47 13.28 -17.70
CA ARG A 81 13.25 14.37 -18.67
C ARG A 81 13.78 15.70 -18.16
N GLN A 82 13.42 16.07 -16.93
CA GLN A 82 13.89 17.29 -16.28
C GLN A 82 15.42 17.33 -16.20
N PHE A 83 16.07 16.23 -15.78
CA PHE A 83 17.53 16.18 -15.69
C PHE A 83 18.19 16.41 -17.06
N LEU A 84 17.67 15.79 -18.12
CA LEU A 84 18.23 15.93 -19.47
C LEU A 84 17.96 17.31 -20.08
N GLU A 85 16.85 17.96 -19.72
CA GLU A 85 16.58 19.36 -20.07
C GLU A 85 17.57 20.32 -19.37
N GLU A 86 17.89 20.06 -18.11
CA GLU A 86 18.83 20.86 -17.31
C GLU A 86 20.31 20.60 -17.68
N GLN A 87 20.63 19.40 -18.14
CA GLN A 87 22.00 18.96 -18.49
C GLN A 87 22.04 18.32 -19.89
N PRO A 88 21.96 19.13 -20.97
CA PRO A 88 21.87 18.61 -22.34
C PRO A 88 23.10 17.79 -22.78
N ASP A 89 24.27 18.08 -22.21
CA ASP A 89 25.52 17.38 -22.53
C ASP A 89 25.77 16.13 -21.64
N ALA A 90 24.81 15.75 -20.80
CA ALA A 90 24.96 14.60 -19.91
C ALA A 90 25.00 13.27 -20.69
N ALA A 91 26.17 12.66 -20.76
CA ALA A 91 26.37 11.39 -21.45
C ALA A 91 26.32 10.14 -20.54
N ASP A 92 26.51 10.29 -19.22
CA ASP A 92 26.54 9.15 -18.28
C ASP A 92 25.14 8.83 -17.72
N PRO A 93 24.53 7.70 -18.11
CA PRO A 93 23.19 7.32 -17.67
C PRO A 93 23.08 7.06 -16.17
N ARG A 94 24.19 6.75 -15.47
CA ARG A 94 24.16 6.49 -14.03
C ARG A 94 23.78 7.72 -13.23
N ASN A 95 23.95 8.92 -13.80
CA ASN A 95 23.57 10.17 -13.16
C ASN A 95 22.04 10.34 -13.07
N TYR A 96 21.30 9.88 -14.09
CA TYR A 96 19.85 10.11 -14.17
C TYR A 96 18.98 8.86 -14.01
N LEU A 97 19.49 7.65 -14.26
CA LEU A 97 18.73 6.40 -14.07
C LEU A 97 18.41 6.07 -12.60
N ARG A 98 19.06 6.75 -11.65
CA ARG A 98 18.79 6.59 -10.20
C ARG A 98 17.74 7.55 -9.66
N LEU A 99 17.18 8.42 -10.49
CA LEU A 99 16.30 9.51 -10.06
C LEU A 99 14.84 9.08 -9.88
N GLY A 100 14.06 9.92 -9.21
CA GLY A 100 12.58 9.92 -9.22
C GLY A 100 11.87 8.86 -8.35
N MET A 101 12.45 7.67 -8.18
CA MET A 101 11.74 6.53 -7.57
C MET A 101 11.88 6.44 -6.05
N ALA A 102 13.09 6.72 -5.54
CA ALA A 102 13.45 6.41 -4.16
C ALA A 102 12.64 7.23 -3.14
N SER A 103 12.49 8.54 -3.40
CA SER A 103 11.75 9.44 -2.51
C SER A 103 10.28 9.03 -2.38
N GLU A 104 9.62 8.77 -3.51
CA GLU A 104 8.21 8.39 -3.50
C GLU A 104 8.00 7.00 -2.90
N THR A 105 8.87 6.05 -3.22
CA THR A 105 8.85 4.71 -2.61
C THR A 105 8.96 4.81 -1.10
N ALA A 106 9.91 5.60 -0.59
CA ALA A 106 10.09 5.80 0.84
C ALA A 106 8.86 6.49 1.48
N ARG A 107 8.25 7.46 0.80
CA ARG A 107 7.04 8.15 1.27
C ARG A 107 5.85 7.19 1.38
N LEU A 108 5.62 6.36 0.37
CA LEU A 108 4.57 5.33 0.37
C LEU A 108 4.80 4.31 1.47
N LEU A 109 6.03 3.81 1.63
CA LEU A 109 6.38 2.87 2.69
C LEU A 109 6.16 3.46 4.09
N ARG A 110 6.56 4.72 4.33
CA ARG A 110 6.29 5.39 5.62
C ARG A 110 4.80 5.49 5.90
N SER A 111 4.04 5.99 4.92
CA SER A 111 2.58 6.15 5.00
C SER A 111 1.86 4.83 5.34
N LEU A 112 2.27 3.73 4.71
CA LEU A 112 1.69 2.41 4.96
C LEU A 112 2.18 1.76 6.26
N ALA A 113 3.45 1.96 6.64
CA ALA A 113 4.00 1.45 7.89
C ALA A 113 3.37 2.13 9.13
N GLU A 114 3.03 3.41 9.03
CA GLU A 114 2.32 4.13 10.10
C GLU A 114 0.95 3.52 10.40
N LEU A 115 0.21 3.08 9.37
CA LEU A 115 -1.06 2.38 9.56
C LEU A 115 -0.88 1.11 10.37
N ARG A 116 0.11 0.29 10.01
CA ARG A 116 0.38 -0.97 10.71
C ARG A 116 0.77 -0.73 12.17
N ARG A 117 1.55 0.32 12.44
CA ARG A 117 1.90 0.72 13.82
C ARG A 117 0.70 1.21 14.62
N ARG A 118 -0.22 1.96 14.01
CA ARG A 118 -1.46 2.44 14.66
C ARG A 118 -2.37 1.25 15.01
N ALA A 119 -2.64 0.37 14.05
CA ALA A 119 -3.44 -0.82 14.28
C ALA A 119 -2.86 -1.72 15.38
N TRP A 120 -1.54 -1.88 15.44
CA TRP A 120 -0.88 -2.64 16.50
C TRP A 120 -1.02 -1.99 17.89
N ARG A 121 -0.93 -0.65 17.97
CA ARG A 121 -1.12 0.08 19.24
C ARG A 121 -2.56 0.01 19.72
N GLU A 122 -3.54 0.21 18.84
CA GLU A 122 -4.96 0.13 19.19
C GLU A 122 -5.33 -1.24 19.78
N VAL A 123 -4.80 -2.32 19.22
CA VAL A 123 -5.01 -3.70 19.73
C VAL A 123 -4.34 -3.92 21.10
N ASN A 124 -3.18 -3.31 21.36
CA ASN A 124 -2.42 -3.55 22.59
C ASN A 124 -2.78 -2.60 23.73
N GLU A 125 -3.20 -1.37 23.44
CA GLU A 125 -3.68 -0.41 24.44
C GLU A 125 -5.08 -0.83 24.94
N SER A 126 -5.95 -1.32 24.06
CA SER A 126 -7.25 -1.90 24.45
C SER A 126 -7.15 -3.24 25.20
N GLY A 127 -6.02 -3.93 25.11
CA GLY A 127 -5.75 -5.17 25.84
C GLY A 127 -5.14 -4.99 27.24
N ILE A 128 -4.62 -3.79 27.57
CA ILE A 128 -4.01 -3.51 28.88
C ILE A 128 -5.07 -3.18 29.94
N ASP A 129 -6.17 -2.54 29.58
CA ASP A 129 -7.23 -2.18 30.55
C ASP A 129 -7.86 -3.41 31.22
N HIS A 130 -7.96 -4.55 30.52
CA HIS A 130 -8.52 -5.79 31.09
C HIS A 130 -7.57 -6.56 32.02
N LEU A 131 -6.28 -6.23 32.07
CA LEU A 131 -5.30 -6.87 32.95
C LEU A 131 -4.98 -6.05 34.20
N VAL A 132 -5.31 -4.76 34.20
CA VAL A 132 -5.11 -3.87 35.36
C VAL A 132 -6.30 -3.93 36.33
N ASP A 133 -7.52 -4.20 35.86
CA ASP A 133 -8.72 -4.33 36.70
C ASP A 133 -8.90 -5.71 37.39
N GLY A 134 -8.09 -6.71 37.03
CA GLY A 134 -8.24 -8.11 37.48
C GLY A 134 -7.46 -8.52 38.74
N ARG A 135 -6.65 -7.64 39.35
CA ARG A 135 -5.85 -7.96 40.55
C ARG A 135 -6.23 -7.13 41.78
N ALA A 136 -7.51 -7.18 42.13
CA ALA A 136 -7.99 -6.66 43.41
C ALA A 136 -9.19 -7.43 43.98
N ARG A 137 -9.26 -8.77 43.82
CA ARG A 137 -10.15 -9.63 44.64
C ARG A 137 -9.55 -11.02 44.79
N GLU A 138 -8.96 -11.28 45.95
CA GLU A 138 -9.26 -12.40 46.85
C GLU A 138 -8.11 -12.59 47.84
N THR A 139 -8.43 -12.26 49.09
CA THR A 139 -7.81 -12.66 50.35
C THR A 139 -8.09 -14.13 50.65
#